data_AF-A0A0F9LL97-F1
#
_entry.id   AF-A0A0F9LL97-F1
#
_cell.length_a   1.000
_cell.length_b   1.000
_cell.length_c   1.000
_cell.angle_alpha   90.00
_cell.angle_beta   90.00
_cell.angle_gamma   90.00
#
_symmetry.space_group_name_H-M   'P 1'
#
loop_
_entity.id
_entity.type
_entity.pdbx_description
1 polymer ?
#
loop_
_entity_poly.entity_id
_entity_poly.type
_entity_poly.pdbx_seq_one_letter_code
_entity_poly.pdbx_strand_id
1 'polypeptide(L)'
;MRVLYINKRMTPGMIAIKIGCSRRTIARRLKEFNIQTIKRFEATRNELIGLYVNRRLSCREVAERLGCGSWTINRRLKKYGIPVRKPTGQPGRFEIPKEFLRDQSKSVYKGKFEVPKCVLKDLYIDRKMTMEQIAARFGCSATPICRGLKEHGITIQPSWKRRWLQLPEDEIVDLYVNRKMTVAGISEKFGCSRGTVEKRLIKHNILRRNTVGKNNGNYKGVTKEMKRLNVMMSSGIRNSIKRGKGKRRVKWLSLIPYTHKDLIRHLKKTIPPGYSWRDDFINRKNILQIDHIIPISAFNFSEPEHGDFQKCWALNNLRLLPRIENARKNARLDKPFQPSLLM
;
A
#
# COMPACT_ATOMS: atom_id res chain seq x y z
N MET A 1 2.39 48.46 56.39
CA MET A 1 1.53 47.87 55.34
C MET A 1 1.64 48.62 54.00
N ARG A 2 1.28 49.91 53.94
CA ARG A 2 1.36 50.74 52.73
C ARG A 2 2.77 50.82 52.12
N VAL A 3 3.79 51.06 52.95
CA VAL A 3 5.20 51.08 52.52
C VAL A 3 5.66 49.74 51.93
N LEU A 4 5.25 48.61 52.50
CA LEU A 4 5.65 47.29 52.01
C LEU A 4 4.97 46.93 50.68
N TYR A 5 3.70 47.34 50.49
CA TYR A 5 2.93 47.03 49.29
C TYR A 5 3.22 47.99 48.13
N ILE A 6 3.32 49.30 48.40
CA ILE A 6 3.49 50.34 47.36
C ILE A 6 4.98 50.54 47.05
N ASN A 7 5.81 50.80 48.07
CA ASN A 7 7.21 51.20 47.84
C ASN A 7 8.09 49.98 47.57
N LYS A 8 7.88 48.87 48.30
CA LYS A 8 8.66 47.63 48.12
C LYS A 8 8.01 46.62 47.17
N ARG A 9 6.86 46.96 46.56
CA ARG A 9 6.08 46.12 45.63
C ARG A 9 5.85 44.67 46.12
N MET A 10 5.83 44.43 47.43
CA MET A 10 5.64 43.09 47.97
C MET A 10 4.20 42.65 47.78
N THR A 11 3.99 41.40 47.37
CA THR A 11 2.62 40.87 47.25
C THR A 11 1.99 40.69 48.64
N PRO A 12 0.64 40.69 48.76
CA PRO A 12 -0.02 40.53 50.06
C PRO A 12 0.34 39.21 50.76
N GLY A 13 0.75 38.18 50.00
CA GLY A 13 1.26 36.93 50.55
C GLY A 13 2.66 37.04 51.15
N MET A 14 3.57 37.78 50.51
CA MET A 14 4.92 37.99 51.03
C MET A 14 4.91 38.89 52.27
N ILE A 15 4.01 39.87 52.31
CA ILE A 15 3.79 40.70 53.50
C ILE A 15 3.24 39.85 54.65
N ALA A 16 2.32 38.92 54.36
CA ALA A 16 1.74 38.02 55.35
C ALA A 16 2.79 37.11 56.00
N ILE A 17 3.70 36.54 55.20
CA ILE A 17 4.82 35.73 55.70
C ILE A 17 5.75 36.58 56.57
N LYS A 18 6.10 37.79 56.11
CA LYS A 18 7.03 38.68 56.82
C LYS A 18 6.51 39.19 58.16
N ILE A 19 5.20 39.41 58.27
CA ILE A 19 4.55 39.93 59.48
C ILE A 19 4.02 38.78 60.36
N GLY A 20 4.07 37.53 59.90
CA GLY A 20 3.59 36.37 60.66
C GLY A 20 2.07 36.35 60.81
N CYS A 21 1.32 36.74 59.78
CA CYS A 21 -0.14 36.76 59.84
C CYS A 21 -0.77 36.16 58.58
N SER A 22 -2.10 35.96 58.60
CA SER A 22 -2.78 35.38 57.44
C SER A 22 -2.84 36.35 56.25
N ARG A 23 -2.74 35.82 55.03
CA ARG A 23 -2.92 36.59 53.79
C ARG A 23 -4.27 37.32 53.75
N ARG A 24 -5.32 36.73 54.33
CA ARG A 24 -6.65 37.36 54.43
C ARG A 24 -6.63 38.59 55.34
N THR A 25 -5.87 38.54 56.44
CA THR A 25 -5.65 39.69 57.34
C THR A 25 -4.98 40.84 56.59
N ILE A 26 -3.94 40.54 55.81
CA ILE A 26 -3.28 41.56 54.98
C ILE A 26 -4.21 42.14 53.92
N ALA A 27 -5.00 41.31 53.22
CA ALA A 27 -5.95 41.77 52.21
C ALA A 27 -7.06 42.66 52.80
N ARG A 28 -7.59 42.30 53.98
CA ARG A 28 -8.56 43.11 54.72
C ARG A 28 -7.97 44.46 55.11
N ARG A 29 -6.76 44.46 55.70
CA ARG A 29 -6.05 45.68 56.09
C ARG A 29 -5.74 46.58 54.88
N LEU A 30 -5.33 46.03 53.73
CA LEU A 30 -5.12 46.82 52.51
C LEU A 30 -6.42 47.50 52.03
N LYS A 31 -7.57 46.84 52.20
CA LYS A 31 -8.90 47.40 51.90
C LYS A 31 -9.31 48.48 52.92
N GLU A 32 -9.07 48.26 54.22
CA GLU A 32 -9.29 49.25 55.29
C GLU A 32 -8.48 50.54 55.07
N PHE A 33 -7.21 50.42 54.63
CA PHE A 33 -6.36 51.56 54.29
C PHE A 33 -6.63 52.17 52.90
N ASN A 34 -7.72 51.75 52.24
CA ASN A 34 -8.16 52.21 50.92
C ASN A 34 -7.08 52.15 49.82
N ILE A 35 -6.17 51.16 49.91
CA ILE A 35 -5.10 50.96 48.94
C ILE A 35 -5.67 50.17 47.77
N GLN A 36 -5.74 50.80 46.60
CA GLN A 36 -6.18 50.12 45.38
C GLN A 36 -5.25 48.95 45.05
N THR A 37 -5.78 47.74 45.20
CA THR A 37 -5.07 46.52 44.82
C THR A 37 -4.99 46.43 43.30
N ILE A 38 -3.81 46.18 42.76
CA ILE A 38 -3.58 46.06 41.31
C ILE A 38 -4.56 45.01 40.73
N LYS A 39 -5.40 45.41 39.76
CA LYS A 39 -6.32 44.51 39.05
C LYS A 39 -5.50 43.41 38.36
N ARG A 40 -5.92 42.16 38.49
CA ARG A 40 -5.25 41.01 37.86
C ARG A 40 -5.38 41.12 36.34
N PHE A 41 -4.25 41.04 35.63
CA PHE A 41 -4.21 40.96 34.17
C PHE A 41 -5.19 39.89 33.63
N GLU A 42 -5.97 40.25 32.61
CA GLU A 42 -7.04 39.42 32.05
C GLU A 42 -6.92 39.32 30.53
N ALA A 43 -6.12 38.36 30.07
CA ALA A 43 -6.07 38.00 28.65
C ALA A 43 -7.44 37.49 28.18
N THR A 44 -7.94 38.03 27.07
CA THR A 44 -9.22 37.60 26.49
C THR A 44 -9.09 36.26 25.77
N ARG A 45 -10.21 35.55 25.61
CA ARG A 45 -10.23 34.24 24.94
C ARG A 45 -9.70 34.31 23.51
N ASN A 46 -10.05 35.35 22.76
CA ASN A 46 -9.67 35.50 21.35
C ASN A 46 -8.19 35.84 21.19
N GLU A 47 -7.63 36.69 22.05
CA GLU A 47 -6.19 36.96 22.07
C GLU A 47 -5.38 35.71 22.36
N LEU A 48 -5.84 34.88 23.31
CA LEU A 48 -5.19 33.61 23.62
C LEU A 48 -5.29 32.64 22.44
N ILE A 49 -6.42 32.55 21.73
CA ILE A 49 -6.52 31.72 20.52
C ILE A 49 -5.56 32.23 19.44
N GLY A 50 -5.53 33.53 19.18
CA GLY A 50 -4.66 34.13 18.18
C GLY A 50 -3.18 33.87 18.44
N LEU A 51 -2.72 34.08 19.67
CA LEU A 51 -1.31 33.95 20.02
C LEU A 51 -0.89 32.49 20.25
N TYR A 52 -1.71 31.69 20.94
CA TYR A 52 -1.36 30.33 21.38
C TYR A 52 -1.73 29.23 20.38
N VAL A 53 -2.88 29.36 19.71
CA VAL A 53 -3.39 28.35 18.76
C VAL A 53 -2.91 28.69 17.35
N ASN A 54 -3.21 29.89 16.87
CA ASN A 54 -2.96 30.28 15.47
C ASN A 54 -1.46 30.54 15.23
N ARG A 55 -0.84 31.39 16.06
CA ARG A 55 0.59 31.72 15.96
C ARG A 55 1.52 30.73 16.67
N ARG A 56 0.95 29.72 17.35
CA ARG A 56 1.67 28.62 18.02
C ARG A 56 2.73 29.04 19.05
N LEU A 57 2.63 30.23 19.63
CA LEU A 57 3.55 30.69 20.67
C LEU A 57 3.40 29.84 21.94
N SER A 58 4.50 29.64 22.66
CA SER A 58 4.52 28.95 23.94
C SER A 58 3.85 29.77 25.04
N CYS A 59 3.42 29.14 26.14
CA CYS A 59 2.87 29.86 27.28
C CYS A 59 3.86 30.89 27.88
N ARG A 60 5.17 30.73 27.65
CA ARG A 60 6.21 31.67 28.09
C ARG A 60 6.29 32.88 27.17
N GLU A 61 6.33 32.69 25.86
CA GLU A 61 6.36 33.78 24.88
C GLU A 61 5.05 34.59 24.91
N VAL A 62 3.90 33.92 25.07
CA VAL A 62 2.61 34.60 25.28
C VAL A 62 2.62 35.41 26.56
N ALA A 63 3.23 34.88 27.62
CA ALA A 63 3.33 35.55 28.91
C ALA A 63 4.25 36.78 28.87
N GLU A 64 5.38 36.70 28.17
CA GLU A 64 6.29 37.83 27.92
C GLU A 64 5.61 38.92 27.10
N ARG A 65 4.91 38.54 26.02
CA ARG A 65 4.17 39.47 25.15
C ARG A 65 3.00 40.17 25.84
N LEU A 66 2.39 39.49 26.80
CA LEU A 66 1.23 39.98 27.54
C LEU A 66 1.60 40.51 28.94
N GLY A 67 2.89 40.61 29.27
CA GLY A 67 3.37 41.16 30.54
C GLY A 67 2.86 40.42 31.79
N CYS A 68 2.66 39.10 31.72
CA CYS A 68 2.15 38.30 32.82
C CYS A 68 2.96 37.01 33.04
N GLY A 69 2.63 36.22 34.07
CA GLY A 69 3.31 34.94 34.31
C GLY A 69 2.75 33.80 33.46
N SER A 70 3.61 32.88 33.00
CA SER A 70 3.21 31.71 32.18
C SER A 70 2.16 30.81 32.85
N TRP A 71 2.16 30.73 34.18
CA TRP A 71 1.12 30.05 34.96
C TRP A 71 -0.25 30.74 34.85
N THR A 72 -0.27 32.08 34.74
CA THR A 72 -1.50 32.85 34.54
C THR A 72 -2.12 32.52 33.18
N ILE A 73 -1.29 32.46 32.13
CA ILE A 73 -1.73 32.03 30.79
C ILE A 73 -2.30 30.60 30.83
N ASN A 74 -1.59 29.66 31.46
CA ASN A 74 -2.05 28.28 31.62
C ASN A 74 -3.43 28.20 32.29
N ARG A 75 -3.63 28.94 33.39
CA ARG A 75 -4.91 29.00 34.10
C ARG A 75 -6.02 29.61 33.24
N ARG A 76 -5.72 30.63 32.43
CA ARG A 76 -6.70 31.25 31.52
C ARG A 76 -7.07 30.33 30.36
N LEU A 77 -6.10 29.63 29.77
CA LEU A 77 -6.35 28.59 28.77
C LEU A 77 -7.30 27.52 29.30
N LYS A 78 -7.06 27.01 30.53
CA LYS A 78 -7.99 26.08 31.20
C LYS A 78 -9.37 26.67 31.42
N LYS A 79 -9.46 27.93 31.89
CA LYS A 79 -10.73 28.63 32.13
C LYS A 79 -11.57 28.73 30.85
N TYR A 80 -10.94 28.98 29.71
CA TYR A 80 -11.63 29.15 28.42
C TYR A 80 -11.78 27.85 27.61
N GLY A 81 -11.43 26.70 28.20
CA GLY A 81 -11.50 25.40 27.54
C GLY A 81 -10.51 25.25 26.38
N ILE A 82 -9.42 26.03 26.36
CA ILE A 82 -8.39 25.94 25.34
C ILE A 82 -7.37 24.89 25.79
N PRO A 83 -7.15 23.80 25.01
CA PRO A 83 -6.26 22.72 25.40
C PRO A 83 -4.84 23.21 25.68
N VAL A 84 -4.33 22.95 26.88
CA VAL A 84 -2.98 23.34 27.30
C VAL A 84 -1.98 22.27 26.88
N ARG A 85 -0.97 22.67 26.10
CA ARG A 85 0.20 21.86 25.72
C ARG A 85 0.99 21.49 26.99
N LYS A 86 1.31 20.20 27.18
CA LYS A 86 2.11 19.76 28.33
C LYS A 86 3.52 20.37 28.28
N PRO A 87 4.16 20.63 29.44
CA PRO A 87 5.54 21.10 29.49
C PRO A 87 6.48 19.93 29.18
N THR A 88 6.63 19.63 27.90
CA THR A 88 7.71 18.79 27.38
C THR A 88 8.60 19.73 26.57
N GLY A 89 9.91 19.71 26.81
CA GLY A 89 10.91 20.62 26.22
C GLY A 89 11.09 20.53 24.70
N GLN A 90 10.03 20.29 23.94
CA GLN A 90 10.01 20.32 22.48
C GLN A 90 8.70 20.94 21.97
N PRO A 91 8.75 21.98 21.13
CA PRO A 91 7.56 22.60 20.57
C PRO A 91 6.99 21.70 19.46
N GLY A 92 5.76 21.20 19.63
CA GLY A 92 4.92 20.80 18.47
C GLY A 92 4.22 19.44 18.49
N ARG A 93 4.28 18.63 19.55
CA ARG A 93 3.51 17.37 19.61
C ARG A 93 2.14 17.58 20.26
N PHE A 94 1.06 17.38 19.50
CA PHE A 94 -0.28 17.22 20.05
C PHE A 94 -0.35 15.83 20.71
N GLU A 95 -0.31 15.75 22.04
CA GLU A 95 -0.53 14.49 22.75
C GLU A 95 -2.03 14.25 22.93
N ILE A 96 -2.46 13.03 22.62
CA ILE A 96 -3.85 12.58 22.76
C ILE A 96 -4.19 12.50 24.27
N PRO A 97 -5.31 13.05 24.74
CA PRO A 97 -5.72 12.91 26.14
C PRO A 97 -5.87 11.43 26.52
N LYS A 98 -5.39 11.04 27.71
CA LYS A 98 -5.33 9.63 28.15
C LYS A 98 -6.71 8.94 28.15
N GLU A 99 -7.79 9.71 28.29
CA GLU A 99 -9.19 9.24 28.20
C GLU A 99 -9.58 8.68 26.82
N PHE A 100 -8.82 9.00 25.76
CA PHE A 100 -9.02 8.46 24.40
C PHE A 100 -8.02 7.35 24.03
N LEU A 101 -7.14 6.94 24.93
CA LEU A 101 -6.25 5.80 24.71
C LEU A 101 -6.94 4.54 25.20
N ARG A 102 -7.12 3.55 24.33
CA ARG A 102 -7.68 2.26 24.73
C ARG A 102 -6.66 1.53 25.61
N ASP A 103 -7.04 1.21 26.84
CA ASP A 103 -6.28 0.32 27.71
C ASP A 103 -6.21 -1.07 27.06
N GLN A 104 -5.01 -1.51 26.66
CA GLN A 104 -4.82 -2.81 26.01
C GLN A 104 -5.05 -3.99 26.95
N SER A 105 -5.15 -3.75 28.27
CA SER A 105 -5.35 -4.79 29.29
C SER A 105 -6.82 -5.12 29.60
N LYS A 106 -7.79 -4.32 29.11
CA LYS A 106 -9.22 -4.48 29.45
C LYS A 106 -10.05 -4.86 28.21
N SER A 107 -10.32 -6.17 28.10
CA SER A 107 -11.18 -6.80 27.09
C SER A 107 -12.66 -6.34 27.15
N VAL A 108 -13.08 -5.65 28.22
CA VAL A 108 -14.50 -5.38 28.48
C VAL A 108 -14.76 -3.87 28.64
N TYR A 109 -15.06 -3.18 27.54
CA TYR A 109 -15.83 -1.93 27.59
C TYR A 109 -16.90 -1.93 26.48
N LYS A 110 -18.16 -1.99 26.90
CA LYS A 110 -19.38 -1.86 26.07
C LYS A 110 -19.69 -0.39 25.70
N GLY A 111 -18.69 0.38 25.30
CA GLY A 111 -18.84 1.81 24.94
C GLY A 111 -18.31 2.12 23.53
N LYS A 112 -19.02 2.96 22.77
CA LYS A 112 -18.63 3.37 21.40
C LYS A 112 -17.42 4.31 21.51
N PHE A 113 -16.24 3.83 21.10
CA PHE A 113 -15.04 4.66 21.00
C PHE A 113 -15.20 5.68 19.86
N GLU A 114 -15.27 6.97 20.19
CA GLU A 114 -15.53 8.05 19.24
C GLU A 114 -14.42 9.12 19.29
N VAL A 115 -13.78 9.36 18.15
CA VAL A 115 -12.72 10.36 18.01
C VAL A 115 -13.34 11.67 17.52
N PRO A 116 -13.14 12.82 18.20
CA PRO A 116 -13.74 14.09 17.80
C PRO A 116 -13.40 14.53 16.37
N LYS A 117 -14.38 15.11 15.67
CA LYS A 117 -14.26 15.63 14.29
C LYS A 117 -13.03 16.51 14.04
N CYS A 118 -12.70 17.41 14.97
CA CYS A 118 -11.55 18.30 14.83
C CYS A 118 -10.21 17.53 14.82
N VAL A 119 -10.10 16.47 15.62
CA VAL A 119 -8.92 15.62 15.70
C VAL A 119 -8.81 14.75 14.46
N LEU A 120 -9.91 14.19 13.98
CA LEU A 120 -9.93 13.43 12.72
C LEU A 120 -9.56 14.32 11.52
N LYS A 121 -10.02 15.57 11.45
CA LYS A 121 -9.62 16.52 10.40
C LYS A 121 -8.12 16.84 10.45
N ASP A 122 -7.57 17.20 11.61
CA ASP A 122 -6.13 17.50 11.75
C ASP A 122 -5.27 16.28 11.35
N LEU A 123 -5.60 15.10 11.86
CA LEU A 123 -4.79 13.90 11.61
C LEU A 123 -4.92 13.40 10.16
N TYR A 124 -6.12 13.41 9.59
CA TYR A 124 -6.38 12.83 8.27
C TYR A 124 -6.16 13.81 7.12
N ILE A 125 -6.60 15.06 7.25
CA ILE A 125 -6.53 16.08 6.19
C ILE A 125 -5.22 16.86 6.29
N ASP A 126 -4.96 17.48 7.44
CA ASP A 126 -3.84 18.43 7.58
C ASP A 126 -2.49 17.70 7.65
N ARG A 127 -2.43 16.63 8.45
CA ARG A 127 -1.21 15.81 8.62
C ARG A 127 -1.11 14.62 7.67
N LYS A 128 -2.13 14.38 6.84
CA LYS A 128 -2.18 13.30 5.84
C LYS A 128 -1.85 11.90 6.40
N MET A 129 -2.14 11.63 7.67
CA MET A 129 -1.88 10.32 8.29
C MET A 129 -2.85 9.26 7.75
N THR A 130 -2.40 8.01 7.69
CA THR A 130 -3.28 6.90 7.29
C THR A 130 -4.23 6.51 8.44
N MET A 131 -5.33 5.84 8.11
CA MET A 131 -6.29 5.38 9.12
C MET A 131 -5.63 4.39 10.10
N GLU A 132 -4.68 3.60 9.63
CA GLU A 132 -3.89 2.65 10.41
C GLU A 132 -2.91 3.37 11.33
N GLN A 133 -2.24 4.41 10.85
CA GLN A 133 -1.35 5.24 11.68
C GLN A 133 -2.14 5.99 12.76
N ILE A 134 -3.32 6.50 12.41
CA ILE A 134 -4.24 7.13 13.36
C ILE A 134 -4.68 6.09 14.39
N ALA A 135 -5.15 4.92 13.94
CA ALA A 135 -5.63 3.86 14.81
C ALA A 135 -4.57 3.33 15.78
N ALA A 136 -3.34 3.11 15.29
CA ALA A 136 -2.20 2.72 16.13
C ALA A 136 -1.91 3.77 17.22
N ARG A 137 -2.08 5.06 16.89
CA ARG A 137 -1.90 6.16 17.84
C ARG A 137 -2.98 6.20 18.94
N PHE A 138 -4.17 5.70 18.64
CA PHE A 138 -5.29 5.59 19.59
C PHE A 138 -5.37 4.21 20.28
N GLY A 139 -4.50 3.25 19.90
CA GLY A 139 -4.55 1.88 20.40
C GLY A 139 -5.82 1.12 19.97
N CYS A 140 -6.44 1.51 18.86
CA CYS A 140 -7.65 0.89 18.33
C CYS A 140 -7.40 0.25 16.95
N SER A 141 -8.38 -0.53 16.45
CA SER A 141 -8.37 -0.96 15.05
C SER A 141 -8.69 0.22 14.11
N ALA A 142 -8.48 0.09 12.80
CA ALA A 142 -8.82 1.15 11.85
C ALA A 142 -10.34 1.41 11.70
N THR A 143 -11.17 0.50 12.20
CA THR A 143 -12.63 0.52 12.03
C THR A 143 -13.33 1.72 12.69
N PRO A 144 -13.04 2.08 13.96
CA PRO A 144 -13.62 3.26 14.60
C PRO A 144 -13.18 4.57 13.93
N ILE A 145 -11.95 4.63 13.43
CA ILE A 145 -11.44 5.80 12.69
C ILE A 145 -12.19 5.94 11.36
N CYS A 146 -12.36 4.85 10.61
CA CYS A 146 -13.16 4.84 9.38
C CYS A 146 -14.61 5.26 9.64
N ARG A 147 -15.21 4.76 10.71
CA ARG A 147 -16.57 5.12 11.13
C ARG A 147 -16.68 6.60 11.46
N GLY A 148 -15.80 7.15 12.30
CA GLY A 148 -15.80 8.56 12.66
C GLY A 148 -15.55 9.49 11.47
N LEU A 149 -14.70 9.09 10.51
CA LEU A 149 -14.51 9.84 9.26
C LEU A 149 -15.82 9.91 8.44
N LYS A 150 -16.57 8.80 8.36
CA LYS A 150 -17.88 8.75 7.68
C LYS A 150 -18.95 9.54 8.42
N GLU A 151 -19.11 9.33 9.73
CA GLU A 151 -20.12 10.00 10.57
C GLU A 151 -19.92 11.53 10.57
N HIS A 152 -18.69 12.01 10.43
CA HIS A 152 -18.39 13.44 10.37
C HIS A 152 -18.31 14.04 8.95
N GLY A 153 -18.63 13.25 7.91
CA GLY A 153 -18.67 13.70 6.52
C GLY A 153 -17.29 14.03 5.92
N ILE A 154 -16.22 13.40 6.41
CA ILE A 154 -14.87 13.57 5.87
C ILE A 154 -14.68 12.55 4.74
N THR A 155 -14.49 13.03 3.51
CA THR A 155 -14.34 12.17 2.34
C THR A 155 -13.13 11.25 2.49
N ILE A 156 -13.39 9.95 2.61
CA ILE A 156 -12.33 8.94 2.67
C ILE A 156 -11.73 8.81 1.27
N GLN A 157 -10.50 9.28 1.11
CA GLN A 157 -9.76 9.09 -0.13
C GLN A 157 -9.51 7.59 -0.31
N PRO A 158 -9.82 7.00 -1.49
CA PRO A 158 -9.51 5.61 -1.76
C PRO A 158 -8.01 5.33 -1.56
N SER A 159 -7.66 4.15 -1.02
CA SER A 159 -6.27 3.79 -0.70
C SER A 159 -5.33 3.92 -1.91
N TRP A 160 -5.83 3.62 -3.10
CA TRP A 160 -5.10 3.78 -4.36
C TRP A 160 -4.79 5.26 -4.65
N LYS A 161 -5.69 6.20 -4.37
CA LYS A 161 -5.48 7.64 -4.65
C LYS A 161 -4.45 8.28 -3.70
N ARG A 162 -4.32 7.82 -2.45
CA ARG A 162 -3.31 8.31 -1.48
C ARG A 162 -1.89 7.88 -1.83
N ARG A 163 -1.70 6.62 -2.24
CA ARG A 163 -0.40 6.09 -2.68
C ARG A 163 0.09 6.78 -3.96
N TRP A 164 -0.84 7.38 -4.72
CA TRP A 164 -0.58 8.08 -5.97
C TRP A 164 -0.11 9.53 -5.79
N LEU A 165 -0.43 10.21 -4.66
CA LEU A 165 -0.02 11.59 -4.37
C LEU A 165 1.40 11.72 -3.76
N GLN A 166 1.98 10.63 -3.27
CA GLN A 166 3.31 10.62 -2.65
C GLN A 166 4.46 10.41 -3.63
N LEU A 167 4.15 10.07 -4.89
CA LEU A 167 5.12 9.83 -5.95
C LEU A 167 5.09 11.02 -6.90
N PRO A 168 5.95 12.04 -6.71
CA PRO A 168 6.00 13.21 -7.59
C PRO A 168 6.31 12.75 -9.01
N GLU A 169 5.36 12.97 -9.94
CA GLU A 169 5.47 12.47 -11.31
C GLU A 169 6.64 13.13 -12.04
N ASP A 170 6.82 14.44 -11.85
CA ASP A 170 7.88 15.23 -12.48
C ASP A 170 9.27 14.78 -12.00
N GLU A 171 9.42 14.45 -10.72
CA GLU A 171 10.69 13.94 -10.17
C GLU A 171 11.01 12.56 -10.74
N ILE A 172 10.00 11.69 -10.90
CA ILE A 172 10.18 10.36 -11.53
C ILE A 172 10.62 10.50 -12.99
N VAL A 173 10.02 11.44 -13.72
CA VAL A 173 10.40 11.75 -15.10
C VAL A 173 11.83 12.30 -15.17
N ASP A 174 12.20 13.25 -14.31
CA ASP A 174 13.56 13.82 -14.24
C ASP A 174 14.61 12.74 -13.92
N LEU A 175 14.36 11.94 -12.88
CA LEU A 175 15.25 10.85 -12.47
C LEU A 175 15.46 9.84 -13.60
N TYR A 176 14.41 9.58 -14.38
CA TYR A 176 14.45 8.63 -15.48
C TYR A 176 15.12 9.20 -16.74
N VAL A 177 14.66 10.36 -17.22
CA VAL A 177 15.05 10.95 -18.51
C VAL A 177 16.39 11.66 -18.42
N ASN A 178 16.56 12.53 -17.42
CA ASN A 178 17.73 13.40 -17.27
C ASN A 178 18.84 12.68 -16.50
N ARG A 179 18.53 12.15 -15.31
CA ARG A 179 19.53 11.49 -14.45
C ARG A 179 19.80 10.03 -14.81
N LYS A 180 19.15 9.53 -15.85
CA LYS A 180 19.31 8.17 -16.41
C LYS A 180 19.13 7.01 -15.41
N MET A 181 18.51 7.22 -14.24
CA MET A 181 18.29 6.17 -13.25
C MET A 181 17.43 5.03 -13.82
N THR A 182 17.68 3.80 -13.36
CA THR A 182 16.87 2.65 -13.74
C THR A 182 15.52 2.65 -13.04
N VAL A 183 14.49 2.06 -13.65
CA VAL A 183 13.17 1.85 -13.02
C VAL A 183 13.31 1.17 -11.64
N ALA A 184 14.28 0.25 -11.50
CA ALA A 184 14.57 -0.42 -10.25
C ALA A 184 15.13 0.54 -9.18
N GLY A 185 16.12 1.37 -9.53
CA GLY A 185 16.69 2.35 -8.61
C GLY A 185 15.69 3.44 -8.21
N ILE A 186 14.82 3.87 -9.14
CA ILE A 186 13.72 4.78 -8.84
C ILE A 186 12.72 4.11 -7.89
N SER A 187 12.37 2.84 -8.13
CA SER A 187 11.44 2.11 -7.28
C SER A 187 11.94 1.93 -5.84
N GLU A 188 13.24 1.73 -5.68
CA GLU A 188 13.91 1.62 -4.37
C GLU A 188 13.97 2.99 -3.66
N LYS A 189 14.36 4.05 -4.38
CA LYS A 189 14.40 5.43 -3.86
C LYS A 189 13.05 5.86 -3.27
N PHE A 190 11.95 5.52 -3.93
CA PHE A 190 10.60 5.89 -3.47
C PHE A 190 9.86 4.78 -2.70
N GLY A 191 10.50 3.66 -2.38
CA GLY A 191 9.87 2.55 -1.65
C GLY A 191 8.60 2.01 -2.33
N CYS A 192 8.55 2.00 -3.66
CA CYS A 192 7.38 1.60 -4.45
C CYS A 192 7.68 0.41 -5.36
N SER A 193 6.64 -0.19 -5.96
CA SER A 193 6.85 -1.29 -6.90
C SER A 193 7.32 -0.75 -8.26
N ARG A 194 8.17 -1.51 -8.97
CA ARG A 194 8.65 -1.17 -10.33
C ARG A 194 7.50 -0.84 -11.29
N GLY A 195 6.41 -1.60 -11.25
CA GLY A 195 5.23 -1.34 -12.07
C GLY A 195 4.52 -0.01 -11.77
N THR A 196 4.70 0.56 -10.57
CA THR A 196 4.16 1.89 -10.24
C THR A 196 4.95 2.98 -10.97
N VAL A 197 6.27 2.88 -10.99
CA VAL A 197 7.16 3.77 -11.76
C VAL A 197 6.85 3.64 -13.26
N GLU A 198 6.71 2.43 -13.77
CA GLU A 198 6.39 2.18 -15.20
C GLU A 198 5.07 2.83 -15.63
N LYS A 199 4.00 2.72 -14.81
CA LYS A 199 2.71 3.37 -15.08
C LYS A 199 2.82 4.90 -15.16
N ARG A 200 3.73 5.51 -14.39
CA ARG A 200 3.96 6.97 -14.43
C ARG A 200 4.71 7.38 -15.68
N LEU A 201 5.75 6.64 -16.05
CA LEU A 201 6.47 6.88 -17.31
C LEU A 201 5.53 6.75 -18.51
N ILE A 202 4.67 5.72 -18.54
CA ILE A 202 3.68 5.52 -19.61
C ILE A 202 2.68 6.69 -19.68
N LYS A 203 2.20 7.19 -18.54
CA LYS A 203 1.28 8.33 -18.50
C LYS A 203 1.88 9.61 -19.11
N HIS A 204 3.19 9.78 -18.97
CA HIS A 204 3.94 10.88 -19.58
C HIS A 204 4.45 10.56 -20.99
N ASN A 205 3.92 9.51 -21.63
CA ASN A 205 4.34 9.00 -22.95
C ASN A 205 5.83 8.65 -23.06
N ILE A 206 6.47 8.34 -21.92
CA ILE A 206 7.87 7.93 -21.87
C ILE A 206 7.92 6.41 -21.95
N LEU A 207 8.37 5.92 -23.09
CA LEU A 207 8.64 4.50 -23.28
C LEU A 207 9.81 4.08 -22.39
N ARG A 208 9.71 2.85 -21.86
CA ARG A 208 10.82 2.24 -21.12
C ARG A 208 12.03 2.17 -22.06
N ARG A 209 13.12 2.84 -21.67
CA ARG A 209 14.48 2.62 -22.17
C ARG A 209 14.71 1.12 -22.15
N ASN A 210 14.67 0.52 -23.33
CA ASN A 210 14.93 -0.89 -23.49
C ASN A 210 16.26 -1.16 -22.80
N THR A 211 16.25 -2.01 -21.78
CA THR A 211 17.47 -2.68 -21.36
C THR A 211 17.84 -3.60 -22.51
N VAL A 212 18.58 -3.07 -23.48
CA VAL A 212 19.46 -3.88 -24.30
C VAL A 212 20.29 -4.69 -23.30
N GLY A 213 20.00 -6.00 -23.19
CA GLY A 213 20.82 -6.89 -22.38
C GLY A 213 20.36 -7.26 -20.96
N LYS A 214 19.06 -7.50 -20.71
CA LYS A 214 18.67 -8.46 -19.65
C LYS A 214 17.78 -9.58 -20.22
N ASN A 215 18.36 -10.32 -21.16
CA ASN A 215 17.97 -11.70 -21.36
C ASN A 215 18.31 -12.46 -20.07
N ASN A 216 17.32 -13.08 -19.43
CA ASN A 216 17.56 -14.11 -18.43
C ASN A 216 18.56 -15.12 -19.01
N GLY A 217 19.77 -15.14 -18.45
CA GLY A 217 20.96 -15.80 -18.95
C GLY A 217 20.91 -17.32 -18.86
N ASN A 218 19.92 -17.96 -19.46
CA ASN A 218 19.84 -19.43 -19.55
C ASN A 218 19.31 -19.97 -20.89
N TYR A 219 19.17 -19.12 -21.92
CA TYR A 219 18.69 -19.54 -23.24
C TYR A 219 19.53 -18.93 -24.36
N LYS A 220 20.85 -19.15 -24.37
CA LYS A 220 21.62 -19.02 -25.62
C LYS A 220 21.07 -20.09 -26.59
N GLY A 221 20.35 -19.67 -27.63
CA GLY A 221 19.94 -20.54 -28.75
C GLY A 221 18.47 -21.01 -28.82
N VAL A 222 17.60 -20.70 -27.84
CA VAL A 222 16.20 -21.17 -27.87
C VAL A 222 15.26 -20.11 -28.45
N THR A 223 14.76 -20.34 -29.67
CA THR A 223 13.85 -19.43 -30.38
C THR A 223 12.50 -19.30 -29.66
N LYS A 224 11.74 -18.24 -29.95
CA LYS A 224 10.37 -18.06 -29.41
C LYS A 224 9.46 -19.23 -29.80
N GLU A 225 9.68 -19.78 -31.00
CA GLU A 225 9.00 -20.97 -31.51
C GLU A 225 9.29 -22.19 -30.65
N MET A 226 10.56 -22.42 -30.34
CA MET A 226 10.98 -23.52 -29.48
C MET A 226 10.40 -23.41 -28.08
N LYS A 227 10.36 -22.21 -27.51
CA LYS A 227 9.76 -22.01 -26.18
C LYS A 227 8.27 -22.35 -26.19
N ARG A 228 7.53 -21.92 -27.20
CA ARG A 228 6.09 -22.18 -27.29
C ARG A 228 5.79 -23.67 -27.47
N LEU A 229 6.49 -24.34 -28.38
CA LEU A 229 6.33 -25.77 -28.61
C LEU A 229 6.69 -26.59 -27.38
N ASN A 230 7.79 -26.26 -26.70
CA ASN A 230 8.17 -26.95 -25.47
C ASN A 230 7.07 -26.87 -24.39
N VAL A 231 6.44 -25.71 -24.21
CA VAL A 231 5.34 -25.54 -23.24
C VAL A 231 4.13 -26.40 -23.62
N MET A 232 3.72 -26.37 -24.89
CA MET A 232 2.56 -27.11 -25.36
C MET A 232 2.76 -28.62 -25.30
N MET A 233 3.87 -29.13 -25.86
CA MET A 233 4.17 -30.56 -25.88
C MET A 233 4.38 -31.11 -24.47
N SER A 234 5.16 -30.41 -23.64
CA SER A 234 5.39 -30.86 -22.25
C SER A 234 4.10 -30.87 -21.44
N SER A 235 3.19 -29.92 -21.68
CA SER A 235 1.90 -29.88 -20.98
C SER A 235 0.97 -30.99 -21.47
N GLY A 236 0.88 -31.20 -22.78
CA GLY A 236 0.03 -32.22 -23.38
C GLY A 236 0.45 -33.63 -22.97
N ILE A 237 1.73 -33.98 -23.14
CA ILE A 237 2.27 -35.30 -22.78
C ILE A 237 2.11 -35.57 -21.28
N ARG A 238 2.36 -34.57 -20.43
CA ARG A 238 2.17 -34.73 -18.97
C ARG A 238 0.72 -35.02 -18.61
N ASN A 239 -0.23 -34.42 -19.33
CA ASN A 239 -1.65 -34.58 -19.06
C ASN A 239 -2.21 -35.89 -19.64
N SER A 240 -1.53 -36.53 -20.60
CA SER A 240 -1.96 -37.80 -21.19
C SER A 240 -1.47 -39.04 -20.44
N ILE A 241 -0.56 -38.92 -19.48
CA ILE A 241 0.07 -40.04 -18.75
C ILE A 241 -0.41 -40.05 -17.30
N LYS A 242 -0.68 -41.23 -16.72
CA LYS A 242 -1.11 -41.35 -15.31
C LYS A 242 0.03 -40.96 -14.35
N ARG A 243 -0.28 -40.16 -13.32
CA ARG A 243 0.69 -39.74 -12.30
C ARG A 243 0.99 -40.88 -11.33
N GLY A 244 2.09 -41.59 -11.54
CA GLY A 244 2.65 -42.51 -10.53
C GLY A 244 3.35 -41.76 -9.38
N LYS A 245 3.38 -42.36 -8.18
CA LYS A 245 4.16 -41.85 -7.04
C LYS A 245 5.65 -41.98 -7.37
N GLY A 246 6.34 -40.84 -7.54
CA GLY A 246 7.81 -40.79 -7.51
C GLY A 246 8.60 -40.81 -8.83
N LYS A 247 8.06 -40.37 -9.99
CA LYS A 247 8.85 -40.35 -11.24
C LYS A 247 9.44 -38.98 -11.63
N ARG A 248 10.72 -39.03 -12.02
CA ARG A 248 11.66 -37.98 -12.44
C ARG A 248 11.11 -37.01 -13.50
N ARG A 249 11.66 -35.79 -13.53
CA ARG A 249 11.47 -34.82 -14.63
C ARG A 249 12.13 -35.34 -15.92
N VAL A 250 11.42 -36.18 -16.69
CA VAL A 250 11.87 -36.60 -18.03
C VAL A 250 11.56 -35.50 -19.04
N LYS A 251 12.49 -35.24 -19.97
CA LYS A 251 12.29 -34.27 -21.05
C LYS A 251 11.38 -34.90 -22.11
N TRP A 252 10.31 -34.22 -22.50
CA TRP A 252 9.34 -34.77 -23.46
C TRP A 252 9.98 -35.24 -24.78
N LEU A 253 11.03 -34.55 -25.25
CA LEU A 253 11.74 -34.90 -26.48
C LEU A 253 12.42 -36.28 -26.42
N SER A 254 12.72 -36.82 -25.23
CA SER A 254 13.27 -38.17 -25.11
C SER A 254 12.21 -39.26 -25.14
N LEU A 255 10.92 -38.91 -25.18
CA LEU A 255 9.81 -39.86 -25.19
C LEU A 255 9.27 -40.12 -26.61
N ILE A 256 9.76 -39.39 -27.60
CA ILE A 256 9.24 -39.38 -28.96
C ILE A 256 10.37 -39.60 -29.98
N PRO A 257 10.09 -40.21 -31.14
CA PRO A 257 11.11 -40.59 -32.11
C PRO A 257 11.49 -39.48 -33.11
N TYR A 258 11.15 -38.21 -32.84
CA TYR A 258 11.41 -37.10 -33.76
C TYR A 258 11.98 -35.87 -33.05
N THR A 259 12.69 -35.03 -33.81
CA THR A 259 13.31 -33.84 -33.25
C THR A 259 12.35 -32.65 -33.20
N HIS A 260 12.74 -31.62 -32.46
CA HIS A 260 12.03 -30.35 -32.46
C HIS A 260 11.94 -29.70 -33.86
N LYS A 261 12.95 -29.90 -34.71
CA LYS A 261 12.96 -29.37 -36.09
C LYS A 261 11.92 -30.08 -36.95
N ASP A 262 11.77 -31.39 -36.78
CA ASP A 262 10.80 -32.19 -37.52
C ASP A 262 9.37 -31.79 -37.16
N LEU A 263 9.11 -31.58 -35.86
CA LEU A 263 7.81 -31.07 -35.41
C LEU A 263 7.48 -29.69 -35.98
N ILE A 264 8.43 -28.75 -36.00
CA ILE A 264 8.22 -27.43 -36.63
C ILE A 264 7.91 -27.60 -38.12
N ARG A 265 8.72 -28.39 -38.82
CA ARG A 265 8.57 -28.61 -40.27
C ARG A 265 7.20 -29.20 -40.58
N HIS A 266 6.75 -30.17 -39.79
CA HIS A 266 5.45 -30.79 -39.92
C HIS A 266 4.31 -29.82 -39.64
N LEU A 267 4.31 -29.15 -38.47
CA LEU A 267 3.22 -28.26 -38.08
C LEU A 267 3.05 -27.08 -39.05
N LYS A 268 4.15 -26.55 -39.61
CA LYS A 268 4.10 -25.51 -40.66
C LYS A 268 3.34 -25.96 -41.92
N LYS A 269 3.34 -27.26 -42.25
CA LYS A 269 2.58 -27.81 -43.38
C LYS A 269 1.09 -27.99 -43.06
N THR A 270 0.71 -27.99 -41.79
CA THR A 270 -0.67 -28.20 -41.33
C THR A 270 -1.40 -26.91 -40.97
N ILE A 271 -0.84 -25.75 -41.34
CA ILE A 271 -1.47 -24.45 -41.06
C ILE A 271 -2.77 -24.35 -41.86
N PRO A 272 -3.92 -24.08 -41.22
CA PRO A 272 -5.18 -23.89 -41.92
C PRO A 272 -5.14 -22.64 -42.83
N PRO A 273 -5.89 -22.62 -43.95
CA PRO A 273 -6.00 -21.45 -44.82
C PRO A 273 -6.43 -20.20 -44.04
N GLY A 274 -5.77 -19.07 -44.29
CA GLY A 274 -6.05 -17.80 -43.61
C GLY A 274 -5.36 -17.59 -42.27
N TYR A 275 -4.52 -18.53 -41.83
CA TYR A 275 -3.72 -18.39 -40.61
C TYR A 275 -2.22 -18.31 -40.90
N SER A 276 -1.47 -17.71 -39.97
CA SER A 276 -0.03 -17.54 -40.06
C SER A 276 0.73 -18.22 -38.92
N TRP A 277 1.91 -18.76 -39.23
CA TRP A 277 2.80 -19.32 -38.20
C TRP A 277 3.24 -18.24 -37.19
N ARG A 278 3.70 -17.08 -37.69
CA ARG A 278 4.27 -16.02 -36.84
C ARG A 278 3.23 -15.36 -35.95
N ASP A 279 2.09 -14.95 -36.51
CA ASP A 279 1.14 -14.14 -35.76
C ASP A 279 0.14 -14.98 -34.99
N ASP A 280 -0.43 -16.02 -35.60
CA ASP A 280 -1.53 -16.78 -34.99
C ASP A 280 -1.06 -17.95 -34.15
N PHE A 281 0.06 -18.58 -34.53
CA PHE A 281 0.67 -19.62 -33.71
C PHE A 281 1.72 -19.08 -32.74
N ILE A 282 2.63 -18.17 -33.11
CA ILE A 282 3.71 -17.74 -32.19
C ILE A 282 3.34 -16.55 -31.31
N ASN A 283 2.82 -15.46 -31.90
CA ASN A 283 2.61 -14.19 -31.19
C ASN A 283 1.30 -14.15 -30.39
N ARG A 284 0.19 -14.54 -31.00
CA ARG A 284 -1.13 -14.55 -30.37
C ARG A 284 -1.33 -15.88 -29.63
N LYS A 285 -1.70 -15.82 -28.35
CA LYS A 285 -1.99 -17.01 -27.55
C LYS A 285 -3.41 -17.48 -27.85
N ASN A 286 -3.63 -18.80 -27.90
CA ASN A 286 -4.96 -19.42 -28.00
C ASN A 286 -5.76 -19.25 -29.30
N ILE A 287 -5.13 -18.85 -30.42
CA ILE A 287 -5.76 -18.89 -31.75
C ILE A 287 -5.59 -20.26 -32.37
N LEU A 288 -4.34 -20.65 -32.65
CA LEU A 288 -3.99 -22.00 -33.10
C LEU A 288 -3.54 -22.88 -31.94
N GLN A 289 -3.99 -24.13 -31.94
CA GLN A 289 -3.62 -25.18 -31.00
C GLN A 289 -3.09 -26.41 -31.75
N ILE A 290 -2.28 -27.23 -31.07
CA ILE A 290 -1.86 -28.53 -31.59
C ILE A 290 -2.99 -29.52 -31.25
N ASP A 291 -3.69 -29.98 -32.29
CA ASP A 291 -4.74 -30.99 -32.25
C ASP A 291 -4.17 -32.37 -32.58
N HIS A 292 -4.82 -33.41 -32.06
CA HIS A 292 -4.55 -34.80 -32.42
C HIS A 292 -5.63 -35.27 -33.40
N ILE A 293 -5.29 -35.63 -34.64
CA ILE A 293 -6.24 -36.07 -35.68
C ILE A 293 -7.15 -37.17 -35.12
N ILE A 294 -6.54 -38.24 -34.60
CA ILE A 294 -7.16 -39.25 -33.75
C ILE A 294 -7.00 -38.77 -32.29
N PRO A 295 -8.08 -38.56 -31.53
CA PRO A 295 -8.02 -37.99 -30.20
C PRO A 295 -7.28 -38.92 -29.22
N ILE A 296 -6.61 -38.32 -28.23
CA ILE A 296 -5.85 -39.04 -27.19
C ILE A 296 -6.70 -40.15 -26.52
N SER A 297 -7.98 -39.87 -26.27
CA SER A 297 -8.92 -40.80 -25.62
C SER A 297 -9.23 -42.06 -26.45
N ALA A 298 -8.89 -42.10 -27.73
CA ALA A 298 -9.07 -43.28 -28.57
C ALA A 298 -7.90 -44.27 -28.48
N PHE A 299 -6.76 -43.87 -27.90
CA PHE A 299 -5.58 -44.70 -27.74
C PHE A 299 -5.53 -45.37 -26.36
N ASN A 300 -4.91 -46.55 -26.28
CA ASN A 300 -4.80 -47.31 -25.05
C ASN A 300 -3.39 -47.23 -24.46
N PHE A 301 -3.09 -46.19 -23.67
CA PHE A 301 -1.81 -46.07 -22.98
C PHE A 301 -1.91 -45.43 -21.59
N SER A 302 -0.95 -45.77 -20.73
CA SER A 302 -0.77 -45.13 -19.41
C SER A 302 0.66 -44.69 -19.13
N GLU A 303 1.65 -45.26 -19.83
CA GLU A 303 3.08 -44.92 -19.73
C GLU A 303 3.66 -44.60 -21.13
N PRO A 304 4.77 -43.83 -21.23
CA PRO A 304 5.40 -43.52 -22.51
C PRO A 304 5.92 -44.72 -23.31
N GLU A 305 6.18 -45.84 -22.64
CA GLU A 305 6.74 -47.07 -23.23
C GLU A 305 5.71 -47.82 -24.09
N HIS A 306 4.41 -47.52 -23.92
CA HIS A 306 3.33 -48.19 -24.62
C HIS A 306 3.33 -47.81 -26.12
N GLY A 307 3.10 -48.78 -27.01
CA GLY A 307 3.13 -48.53 -28.46
C GLY A 307 2.12 -47.47 -28.92
N ASP A 308 0.95 -47.44 -28.29
CA ASP A 308 -0.11 -46.47 -28.58
C ASP A 308 0.24 -45.03 -28.14
N PHE A 309 1.14 -44.85 -27.16
CA PHE A 309 1.67 -43.53 -26.82
C PHE A 309 2.42 -42.92 -28.01
N GLN A 310 3.29 -43.72 -28.65
CA GLN A 310 4.07 -43.26 -29.79
C GLN A 310 3.17 -42.94 -30.99
N LYS A 311 2.14 -43.77 -31.25
CA LYS A 311 1.16 -43.50 -32.31
C LYS A 311 0.35 -42.23 -32.05
N CYS A 312 -0.10 -42.03 -30.80
CA CYS A 312 -0.84 -40.85 -30.40
C CYS A 312 -0.03 -39.57 -30.64
N TRP A 313 1.25 -39.56 -30.26
CA TRP A 313 2.12 -38.39 -30.36
C TRP A 313 2.96 -38.33 -31.65
N ALA A 314 2.71 -39.22 -32.62
CA ALA A 314 3.41 -39.23 -33.91
C ALA A 314 3.06 -37.99 -34.76
N LEU A 315 4.00 -37.55 -35.61
CA LEU A 315 3.80 -36.37 -36.45
C LEU A 315 2.54 -36.46 -37.30
N ASN A 316 2.28 -37.60 -37.93
CA ASN A 316 1.09 -37.82 -38.76
C ASN A 316 -0.23 -37.69 -38.00
N ASN A 317 -0.23 -37.83 -36.66
CA ASN A 317 -1.41 -37.63 -35.83
C ASN A 317 -1.53 -36.20 -35.28
N LEU A 318 -0.53 -35.33 -35.47
CA LEU A 318 -0.54 -33.96 -34.96
C LEU A 318 -0.83 -32.95 -36.08
N ARG A 319 -1.66 -31.95 -35.81
CA ARG A 319 -1.92 -30.82 -36.74
C ARG A 319 -2.17 -29.52 -35.99
N LEU A 320 -2.09 -28.39 -36.69
CA LEU A 320 -2.60 -27.13 -36.20
C LEU A 320 -4.08 -26.99 -36.51
N LEU A 321 -4.86 -26.59 -35.51
CA LEU A 321 -6.29 -26.35 -35.66
C LEU A 321 -6.69 -25.08 -34.87
N PRO A 322 -7.60 -24.24 -35.39
CA PRO A 322 -8.14 -23.11 -34.64
C PRO A 322 -8.82 -23.60 -33.37
N ARG A 323 -8.63 -22.90 -32.25
CA ARG A 323 -9.16 -23.31 -30.94
C ARG A 323 -10.66 -23.57 -30.97
N ILE A 324 -11.43 -22.77 -31.70
CA ILE A 324 -12.88 -22.90 -31.79
C ILE A 324 -13.25 -24.20 -32.52
N GLU A 325 -12.55 -24.52 -33.61
CA GLU A 325 -12.76 -25.76 -34.36
C GLU A 325 -12.32 -26.97 -33.55
N ASN A 326 -11.17 -26.89 -32.85
CA ASN A 326 -10.69 -27.94 -31.96
C ASN A 326 -11.69 -28.25 -30.85
N ALA A 327 -12.28 -27.22 -30.25
CA ALA A 327 -13.33 -27.38 -29.24
C ALA A 327 -14.60 -28.01 -29.80
N ARG A 328 -14.99 -27.68 -31.04
CA ARG A 328 -16.15 -28.28 -31.73
C ARG A 328 -15.91 -29.75 -32.10
N LYS A 329 -14.68 -30.08 -32.51
CA LYS A 329 -14.27 -31.45 -32.84
C LYS A 329 -14.35 -32.37 -31.63
N ASN A 330 -13.87 -31.91 -30.46
CA ASN A 330 -13.79 -32.71 -29.24
C ASN A 330 -13.07 -34.05 -29.52
N ALA A 331 -13.56 -35.18 -29.00
CA ALA A 331 -13.01 -36.51 -29.20
C ALA A 331 -13.66 -37.29 -30.38
N ARG A 332 -14.15 -36.59 -31.41
CA ARG A 332 -14.78 -37.24 -32.57
C ARG A 332 -13.75 -37.91 -33.47
N LEU A 333 -14.10 -39.09 -33.96
CA LEU A 333 -13.36 -39.87 -34.94
C LEU A 333 -14.05 -39.77 -36.29
N ASP A 334 -13.32 -39.33 -37.32
CA ASP A 334 -13.85 -39.28 -38.70
C ASP A 334 -13.86 -40.67 -39.36
N LYS A 335 -13.04 -41.60 -38.86
CA LYS A 335 -12.92 -42.98 -39.33
C LYS A 335 -12.79 -43.93 -38.13
N PRO A 336 -13.25 -45.19 -38.25
CA PRO A 336 -12.99 -46.21 -37.23
C PRO A 336 -11.50 -46.30 -36.93
N PHE A 337 -11.16 -46.35 -35.64
CA PHE A 337 -9.79 -46.48 -35.16
C PHE A 337 -9.71 -47.64 -34.16
N GLN A 338 -8.73 -48.52 -34.36
CA GLN A 338 -8.46 -49.63 -33.46
C GLN A 338 -7.16 -49.37 -32.68
N PRO A 339 -7.22 -49.20 -31.35
CA PRO A 339 -6.02 -49.09 -30.53
C PRO A 339 -5.25 -50.41 -30.45
N SER A 340 -3.99 -50.34 -30.03
CA SER A 340 -3.22 -51.54 -29.70
C SER A 340 -3.88 -52.28 -28.54
N LEU A 341 -4.02 -53.60 -28.69
CA LEU A 341 -4.50 -54.46 -27.61
C LEU A 341 -3.44 -54.66 -26.51
N LEU A 342 -2.17 -54.46 -26.85
CA LEU A 342 -1.04 -54.50 -25.92
C LEU A 342 -0.75 -53.10 -25.40
N MET A 343 -0.81 -52.96 -24.07
CA MET A 343 -0.34 -51.79 -23.32
C MET A 343 1.17 -51.88 -23.12
#